data_AF-A0A076HWH3-F1
#
_entry.id   AF-A0A076HWH3-F1
#
_cell.length_a   1.000
_cell.length_b   1.000
_cell.length_c   1.000
_cell.angle_alpha   90.00
_cell.angle_beta   90.00
_cell.angle_gamma   90.00
#
_symmetry.space_group_name_H-M   'P 1'
#
loop_
_entity.id
_entity.type
_entity.pdbx_description
1 polymer ?
#
loop_
_entity_poly.entity_id
_entity_poly.type
_entity_poly.pdbx_seq_one_letter_code
_entity_poly.pdbx_strand_id
1 'polypeptide(L)'
;MQVLDIIPVSSKETFLIGHLEGPVQPGKWALRLNGETVAVLDIVGEAQVQTGPKGKLLPPRVLECRGPVDRRAIDFTRDEVTLERQ
;
A
#
# COMPACT_ATOMS: atom_id res chain seq x y z
N MET A 1 3.70 2.95 6.73
CA MET A 1 3.97 3.21 5.30
C MET A 1 3.01 4.27 4.82
N GLN A 2 3.49 5.28 4.09
CA GLN A 2 2.61 6.18 3.36
C GLN A 2 2.19 5.51 2.06
N VAL A 3 0.89 5.39 1.81
CA VAL A 3 0.34 4.80 0.59
C VAL A 3 0.05 5.92 -0.40
N LEU A 4 0.62 5.80 -1.60
CA LEU A 4 0.49 6.77 -2.70
C LEU A 4 -0.53 6.34 -3.74
N ASP A 5 -0.69 5.04 -3.93
CA ASP A 5 -1.74 4.50 -4.79
C ASP A 5 -2.11 3.06 -4.42
N ILE A 6 -3.30 2.64 -4.84
CA ILE A 6 -3.84 1.29 -4.64
C ILE A 6 -4.35 0.76 -5.98
N ILE A 7 -3.74 -0.29 -6.49
CA ILE A 7 -4.08 -0.88 -7.79
C ILE A 7 -4.79 -2.22 -7.55
N PRO A 8 -6.12 -2.29 -7.64
CA PRO A 8 -6.82 -3.57 -7.65
C PRO A 8 -6.55 -4.28 -8.97
N VAL A 9 -5.96 -5.47 -8.91
CA VAL A 9 -5.65 -6.28 -10.09
C VAL A 9 -6.73 -7.34 -10.32
N SER A 10 -7.22 -7.94 -9.24
CA SER A 10 -8.31 -8.91 -9.28
C SER A 10 -9.14 -8.84 -8.00
N SER A 11 -10.16 -9.68 -7.88
CA SER A 11 -10.95 -9.81 -6.65
C SER A 11 -10.15 -10.34 -5.45
N LYS A 12 -8.92 -10.85 -5.66
CA LYS A 12 -8.08 -11.44 -4.62
C LYS A 12 -6.73 -10.76 -4.46
N GLU A 13 -6.34 -9.91 -5.40
CA GLU A 13 -5.00 -9.33 -5.49
C GLU A 13 -5.10 -7.82 -5.68
N THR A 14 -4.45 -7.09 -4.79
CA THR A 14 -4.34 -5.64 -4.83
C THR A 14 -2.91 -5.24 -4.51
N PHE A 15 -2.37 -4.31 -5.30
CA PHE A 15 -1.06 -3.73 -5.05
C PHE A 15 -1.19 -2.39 -4.32
N LEU A 16 -0.36 -2.20 -3.29
CA LEU A 16 -0.22 -0.93 -2.58
C LEU A 16 1.11 -0.31 -2.97
N ILE A 17 1.09 0.90 -3.52
CA ILE A 17 2.30 1.63 -3.89
C ILE A 17 2.56 2.67 -2.82
N GLY A 18 3.80 2.77 -2.33
CA GLY A 18 4.11 3.81 -1.38
C GLY A 18 5.52 3.80 -0.81
N HIS A 19 5.75 4.66 0.17
CA HIS A 19 7.02 4.75 0.87
C HIS A 19 6.95 3.99 2.19
N LEU A 20 7.76 2.93 2.28
CA LEU A 20 7.88 2.10 3.46
C LEU A 20 9.33 2.10 3.94
N GLU A 21 9.50 2.47 5.20
CA GLU A 21 10.74 2.30 5.94
C GLU A 21 10.83 0.88 6.52
N GLY A 22 12.00 0.25 6.40
CA GLY A 22 12.26 -1.07 6.99
C GLY A 22 11.71 -2.26 6.19
N PRO A 23 11.87 -3.48 6.73
CA PRO A 23 11.47 -4.71 6.04
C PRO A 23 9.93 -4.87 6.01
N VAL A 24 9.42 -5.40 4.89
CA VAL A 24 8.02 -5.82 4.79
C VAL A 24 7.86 -7.16 5.49
N GLN A 25 6.93 -7.23 6.44
CA GLN A 25 6.55 -8.49 7.06
C GLN A 25 5.16 -8.90 6.59
N PRO A 26 4.98 -10.14 6.12
CA PRO A 26 3.67 -10.66 5.77
C PRO A 26 2.71 -10.66 6.98
N GLY A 27 1.41 -10.57 6.71
CA GLY A 27 0.34 -10.66 7.71
C GLY A 27 -0.63 -9.49 7.66
N LYS A 28 -1.40 -9.29 8.75
CA LYS A 28 -2.48 -8.30 8.81
C LYS A 28 -1.98 -6.89 9.07
N TRP A 29 -2.34 -5.98 8.19
CA TRP A 29 -2.04 -4.55 8.31
C TRP A 29 -3.33 -3.76 8.15
N ALA A 30 -3.49 -2.71 8.95
CA ALA A 30 -4.59 -1.78 8.86
C ALA A 30 -4.28 -0.72 7.79
N LEU A 31 -5.18 -0.59 6.82
CA LEU A 31 -5.22 0.57 5.93
C LEU A 31 -6.02 1.67 6.64
N ARG A 32 -5.39 2.82 6.83
CA ARG A 32 -5.99 3.97 7.50
C ARG A 32 -6.16 5.11 6.52
N LEU A 33 -7.31 5.76 6.60
CA LEU A 33 -7.67 6.96 5.85
C LEU A 33 -7.88 8.09 6.86
N ASN A 34 -7.06 9.13 6.82
CA ASN A 34 -7.11 10.25 7.75
C ASN A 34 -7.12 9.81 9.23
N GLY A 35 -6.38 8.74 9.54
CA GLY A 35 -6.31 8.14 10.87
C GLY A 35 -7.39 7.12 11.21
N GLU A 36 -8.42 6.93 10.39
CA GLU A 36 -9.46 5.92 10.60
C GLU A 36 -9.16 4.61 9.86
N THR A 37 -9.32 3.47 10.52
CA THR A 37 -9.14 2.17 9.85
C THR A 37 -10.30 1.90 8.89
N VAL A 38 -10.00 1.87 7.60
CA VAL A 38 -10.99 1.62 6.53
C VAL A 38 -10.95 0.18 6.02
N ALA A 39 -9.82 -0.51 6.16
CA ALA A 39 -9.69 -1.91 5.79
C ALA A 39 -8.59 -2.60 6.61
N VAL A 40 -8.68 -3.93 6.72
CA VAL A 40 -7.59 -4.78 7.19
C VAL A 40 -7.17 -5.68 6.04
N LEU A 41 -5.91 -5.56 5.64
CA LEU A 41 -5.32 -6.21 4.48
C LEU A 41 -4.33 -7.27 4.93
N ASP A 42 -4.32 -8.39 4.23
CA ASP A 42 -3.33 -9.45 4.42
C ASP A 42 -2.17 -9.19 3.44
N ILE A 43 -1.09 -8.59 3.94
CA ILE A 43 0.12 -8.30 3.18
C ILE A 43 0.86 -9.62 2.93
N VAL A 44 1.11 -9.93 1.67
CA VAL A 44 1.83 -11.14 1.25
C VAL A 44 3.34 -10.87 1.23
N GLY A 45 3.73 -9.67 0.79
CA GLY A 45 5.13 -9.28 0.67
C GLY A 45 5.32 -8.10 -0.26
N GLU A 46 6.59 -7.84 -0.62
CA GLU A 46 6.94 -6.85 -1.62
C GLU A 46 6.96 -7.49 -3.02
N ALA A 47 6.24 -6.88 -3.96
CA ALA A 47 6.29 -7.26 -5.35
C ALA A 47 7.61 -6.79 -5.97
N GLN A 48 8.30 -7.67 -6.70
CA GLN A 48 9.51 -7.28 -7.43
C GLN A 48 9.14 -6.41 -8.63
N VAL A 49 9.31 -5.10 -8.49
CA VAL A 49 9.14 -4.15 -9.59
C VAL A 49 10.51 -3.72 -10.08
N GLN A 50 10.77 -3.85 -11.38
CA GLN A 50 11.97 -3.29 -12.01
C GLN A 50 11.90 -1.76 -11.92
N THR A 51 12.58 -1.19 -10.93
CA THR A 51 12.73 0.25 -10.82
C THR A 51 13.93 0.69 -11.66
N GLY A 52 13.64 1.44 -12.73
CA GLY A 52 14.69 2.09 -13.51
C GLY A 52 15.39 3.19 -12.68
N PRO A 53 16.67 3.49 -12.94
CA PRO A 53 17.43 4.45 -12.14
C PRO A 53 17.00 5.87 -12.53
N LYS A 54 16.10 6.49 -11.76
CA LYS A 54 15.80 7.93 -11.90
C LYS A 54 15.75 8.61 -10.53
N GLY A 55 16.86 9.23 -10.16
CA GLY A 55 16.93 10.27 -9.13
C GLY A 55 17.42 9.84 -7.75
N LYS A 56 17.73 10.85 -6.91
CA LYS A 56 18.26 10.72 -5.54
C LYS A 56 17.23 10.25 -4.49
N LEU A 57 15.98 10.06 -4.88
CA LEU A 57 14.90 9.61 -4.00
C LEU A 57 14.73 8.11 -4.14
N LEU A 58 14.57 7.41 -2.99
CA LEU A 58 14.23 6.00 -3.00
C LEU A 58 12.90 5.82 -3.75
N PRO A 59 12.83 4.91 -4.73
CA PRO A 59 11.61 4.70 -5.47
C PRO A 59 10.51 4.19 -4.53
N PRO A 60 9.23 4.51 -4.83
CA PRO A 60 8.11 3.86 -4.16
C PRO A 60 8.23 2.34 -4.26
N ARG A 61 7.84 1.67 -3.18
CA ARG A 61 7.79 0.22 -3.06
C ARG A 61 6.38 -0.26 -3.35
N VAL A 62 6.25 -1.48 -3.85
CA VAL A 62 4.96 -2.07 -4.20
C VAL A 62 4.73 -3.29 -3.33
N LEU A 63 3.67 -3.28 -2.53
CA LEU A 63 3.28 -4.40 -1.69
C LEU A 63 2.12 -5.16 -2.33
N GLU A 64 2.21 -6.48 -2.33
CA GLU A 64 1.09 -7.35 -2.68
C GLU A 64 0.25 -7.62 -1.43
N CYS A 65 -1.07 -7.45 -1.56
CA CYS A 65 -1.99 -7.74 -0.48
C CYS A 65 -3.28 -8.41 -0.97
N ARG A 66 -3.95 -9.06 -0.01
CA ARG A 66 -5.28 -9.64 -0.18
C ARG A 66 -6.27 -8.92 0.72
N GLY A 67 -7.47 -8.72 0.20
CA GLY A 67 -8.56 -8.09 0.93
C GLY A 67 -9.28 -7.04 0.08
N PRO A 68 -10.53 -6.70 0.44
CA PRO A 68 -11.25 -5.65 -0.25
C PRO A 68 -10.65 -4.29 0.10
N VAL A 69 -10.33 -3.49 -0.92
CA VAL A 69 -10.07 -2.06 -0.78
C VAL A 69 -10.99 -1.32 -1.73
N ASP A 70 -11.83 -0.43 -1.20
CA ASP A 70 -12.59 0.48 -2.04
C ASP A 70 -11.75 1.72 -2.37
N ARG A 71 -10.96 1.64 -3.44
CA ARG A 71 -10.16 2.76 -3.95
C ARG A 71 -11.01 4.00 -4.25
N ARG A 72 -12.30 3.85 -4.61
CA ARG A 72 -13.16 4.98 -5.00
C ARG A 72 -13.49 5.91 -3.84
N ALA A 73 -13.38 5.41 -2.61
CA ALA A 73 -13.59 6.19 -1.40
C ALA A 73 -12.36 7.03 -0.99
N ILE A 74 -11.27 6.99 -1.77
CA ILE A 74 -9.98 7.60 -1.41
C ILE A 74 -9.60 8.68 -2.43
N ASP A 75 -9.41 9.91 -1.97
CA ASP A 75 -8.79 11.00 -2.74
C ASP A 75 -7.34 11.19 -2.30
N PHE A 76 -6.40 10.53 -2.99
CA PHE A 76 -4.95 10.60 -2.68
C PHE A 76 -4.35 12.01 -2.79
N THR A 77 -5.09 13.02 -3.28
CA THR A 77 -4.63 14.41 -3.31
C THR A 77 -4.96 15.17 -2.03
N ARG A 78 -5.90 14.67 -1.22
CA ARG A 78 -6.42 15.33 -0.01
C ARG A 78 -6.30 14.47 1.23
N ASP A 79 -6.44 13.16 1.05
CA ASP A 79 -6.46 12.21 2.14
C ASP A 79 -5.06 11.73 2.48
N GLU A 80 -4.80 11.60 3.78
CA GLU A 80 -3.66 10.87 4.29
C GLU A 80 -4.00 9.38 4.32
N VAL A 81 -3.28 8.59 3.51
CA VAL A 81 -3.45 7.15 3.47
C VAL A 81 -2.21 6.48 4.04
N THR A 82 -2.37 5.77 5.14
CA THR A 82 -1.29 5.03 5.78
C THR A 82 -1.60 3.56 5.89
N LEU A 83 -0.55 2.76 5.85
CA LEU A 83 -0.61 1.33 6.13
C LEU A 83 0.25 1.05 7.37
N GLU A 84 -0.40 0.49 8.38
CA GLU A 84 0.17 0.21 9.69
C GLU A 84 0.01 -1.26 10.03
N ARG A 85 1.03 -1.84 10.66
CA ARG A 85 0.94 -3.20 11.15
C ARG A 85 0.01 -3.24 12.37
N GLN A 86 -0.88 -4.24 12.42
CA GLN A 86 -1.69 -4.53 13.62
C GLN A 86 -0.88 -5.27 14.68
#